data_AF-A0A2E9JBA6-F1
#
_entry.id   AF-A0A2E9JBA6-F1
#
_cell.length_a   1.000
_cell.length_b   1.000
_cell.length_c   1.000
_cell.angle_alpha   90.00
_cell.angle_beta   90.00
_cell.angle_gamma   90.00
#
_symmetry.space_group_name_H-M   'P 1'
#
loop_
_entity.id
_entity.type
_entity.pdbx_description
1 polymer ?
#
loop_
_entity_poly.entity_id
_entity_poly.type
_entity_poly.pdbx_seq_one_letter_code
_entity_poly.pdbx_strand_id
1 'polypeptide(L)'
;MPALVTNKFRMFNARQFRESFDEDFGMTTFANTVAGDTYLESNMYLFIGGVQNWANVAGAAAADTDTVPPTPTDDVSNTYYNHWKDMIAAKKVVSTDVTHCIPRYNWANNTPYFAYDNTQPGMLGQSFYVLTDDYNVYKCLANNNSSGNSVAKPTGQTTALVTPGSDGYKWKYMYTISAASALKFVTTNYIPVQQIRYANVTMASATQENTLQRDVENAAVDGAINIYRKTANGTVGGLEYLIFETNTLDNGFGGAYAHTTTSCRIHSTAAATDDVYIGSDIFFTSGNAEGQGGTITDYVQSTKVITFAPAVSTAPAQGDNFQIAPRLQVLGDGSGANCRANGTNATGLTDIITIAAGSGYTNATVSVLANSSWNTDDATAVPAIEPKGGHGFDATEELGGYNVMVNVRLENDESGEFTVANDFRKIGLISHPNSANTTSGADLNVPATISLGDQALRITVQSFSGAAYAADAVVTGAQSGATGRVVDWTSGTSKLRLTQITKGSNTTNGWDSTPGSFQANEALTIAGAGTTANSSVIEGPDLKPYTGDILYVENRSPISRASDQIEDVKLIINF
;
A
#
# COMPACT_ATOMS: atom_id res chain seq x y z
N MET A 1 9.03 -20.23 -24.12
CA MET A 1 7.98 -19.25 -24.47
C MET A 1 8.10 -18.07 -23.51
N PRO A 2 8.16 -16.81 -23.98
CA PRO A 2 8.16 -15.65 -23.08
C PRO A 2 6.77 -15.45 -22.46
N ALA A 3 6.69 -15.28 -21.13
CA ALA A 3 5.46 -15.05 -20.38
C ALA A 3 5.71 -14.09 -19.21
N LEU A 4 4.67 -13.38 -18.77
CA LEU A 4 4.73 -12.42 -17.66
C LEU A 4 3.50 -12.58 -16.77
N VAL A 5 3.71 -12.72 -15.46
CA VAL A 5 2.67 -12.52 -14.45
C VAL A 5 2.63 -11.03 -14.15
N THR A 6 1.50 -10.39 -14.46
CA THR A 6 1.37 -8.94 -14.32
C THR A 6 1.09 -8.54 -12.86
N ASN A 7 1.32 -7.28 -12.53
CA ASN A 7 0.98 -6.74 -11.21
C ASN A 7 -0.52 -6.87 -10.88
N LYS A 8 -1.38 -6.97 -11.90
CA LYS A 8 -2.81 -7.22 -11.74
C LYS A 8 -3.10 -8.57 -11.08
N PHE A 9 -2.29 -9.60 -11.37
CA PHE A 9 -2.43 -10.90 -10.72
C PHE A 9 -2.07 -10.84 -9.22
N ARG A 10 -0.99 -10.12 -8.88
CA ARG A 10 -0.61 -9.88 -7.48
C ARG A 10 -1.69 -9.11 -6.74
N MET A 11 -2.20 -8.05 -7.36
CA MET A 11 -3.28 -7.23 -6.80
C MET A 11 -4.58 -8.01 -6.62
N PHE A 12 -4.94 -8.87 -7.58
CA PHE A 12 -6.09 -9.76 -7.47
C PHE A 12 -5.97 -10.67 -6.25
N ASN A 13 -4.84 -11.38 -6.09
CA ASN A 13 -4.64 -12.27 -4.94
C ASN A 13 -4.62 -11.51 -3.61
N ALA A 14 -3.98 -10.35 -3.56
CA ALA A 14 -3.95 -9.51 -2.36
C ALA A 14 -5.35 -9.03 -1.95
N ARG A 15 -6.21 -8.64 -2.92
CA ARG A 15 -7.60 -8.27 -2.65
C ARG A 15 -8.42 -9.45 -2.16
N GLN A 16 -8.33 -10.60 -2.83
CA GLN A 16 -9.03 -11.81 -2.39
C GLN A 16 -8.64 -12.20 -0.95
N PHE A 17 -7.34 -12.13 -0.63
CA PHE A 17 -6.86 -12.42 0.71
C PHE A 17 -7.34 -11.39 1.75
N ARG A 18 -7.42 -10.10 1.41
CA ARG A 18 -7.98 -9.09 2.30
C ARG A 18 -9.49 -9.24 2.46
N GLU A 19 -10.19 -9.57 1.39
CA GLU A 19 -11.64 -9.82 1.39
C GLU A 19 -12.03 -11.03 2.24
N SER A 20 -11.20 -12.07 2.32
CA SER A 20 -11.50 -13.22 3.19
C SER A 20 -11.61 -12.86 4.67
N PHE A 21 -11.10 -11.72 5.15
CA PHE A 21 -11.31 -11.28 6.54
C PHE A 21 -12.64 -10.54 6.76
N ASP A 22 -13.32 -10.12 5.69
CA ASP A 22 -14.59 -9.39 5.68
C ASP A 22 -15.79 -10.27 5.26
N GLU A 23 -15.56 -11.56 4.97
CA GLU A 23 -16.63 -12.51 4.63
C GLU A 23 -17.53 -12.78 5.85
N ASP A 24 -18.59 -11.98 5.97
CA ASP A 24 -19.67 -12.20 6.92
C ASP A 24 -20.69 -13.19 6.35
N PHE A 25 -21.46 -13.85 7.22
CA PHE A 25 -22.51 -14.80 6.82
C PHE A 25 -23.48 -14.15 5.82
N GLY A 26 -23.34 -14.47 4.53
CA GLY A 26 -24.29 -14.09 3.48
C GLY A 26 -23.92 -12.92 2.57
N MET A 27 -22.66 -12.49 2.48
CA MET A 27 -22.23 -11.52 1.46
C MET A 27 -21.12 -12.06 0.55
N THR A 28 -21.50 -12.77 -0.52
CA THR A 28 -20.64 -12.87 -1.71
C THR A 28 -21.20 -11.95 -2.78
N THR A 29 -20.38 -11.03 -3.27
CA THR A 29 -20.70 -10.12 -4.39
C THR A 29 -20.56 -10.78 -5.76
N PHE A 30 -20.36 -12.10 -5.82
CA PHE A 30 -20.45 -12.88 -7.05
C PHE A 30 -21.71 -13.75 -7.00
N ALA A 31 -22.78 -13.19 -7.55
CA ALA A 31 -24.08 -13.84 -7.69
C ALA A 31 -23.97 -15.13 -8.53
N ASN A 32 -23.83 -16.27 -7.87
CA ASN A 32 -24.46 -17.51 -8.29
C ASN A 32 -24.58 -18.45 -7.11
N THR A 33 -25.64 -18.29 -6.32
CA THR A 33 -25.94 -19.25 -5.26
C THR A 33 -27.38 -19.74 -5.35
N VAL A 34 -27.48 -21.05 -5.44
CA VAL A 34 -28.70 -21.81 -5.19
C VAL A 34 -28.93 -21.79 -3.68
N ALA A 35 -30.17 -21.54 -3.24
CA ALA A 35 -30.56 -21.58 -1.84
C ALA A 35 -30.23 -22.95 -1.23
N GLY A 36 -29.34 -23.00 -0.23
CA GLY A 36 -28.91 -24.22 0.45
C GLY A 36 -27.40 -24.42 0.60
N ASP A 37 -26.58 -23.55 0.00
CA ASP A 37 -25.14 -23.54 0.26
C ASP A 37 -24.84 -22.81 1.58
N THR A 38 -24.07 -23.44 2.45
CA THR A 38 -23.72 -22.89 3.77
C THR A 38 -22.43 -22.10 3.55
N TYR A 39 -22.53 -20.79 3.32
CA TYR A 39 -21.35 -19.97 3.04
C TYR A 39 -20.35 -20.08 4.19
N LEU A 40 -19.10 -20.41 3.86
CA LEU A 40 -18.00 -20.53 4.80
C LEU A 40 -17.56 -19.11 5.19
N GLU A 41 -17.87 -18.66 6.40
CA GLU A 41 -17.16 -17.53 7.00
C GLU A 41 -15.67 -17.87 7.07
N SER A 42 -14.83 -17.00 6.51
CA SER A 42 -13.38 -17.15 6.56
C SER A 42 -12.83 -16.70 7.91
N ASN A 43 -12.83 -17.62 8.87
CA ASN A 43 -12.34 -17.38 10.21
C ASN A 43 -10.81 -17.56 10.28
N MET A 44 -10.09 -16.46 10.54
CA MET A 44 -8.62 -16.46 10.58
C MET A 44 -8.11 -16.12 11.98
N TYR A 45 -7.07 -16.80 12.43
CA TYR A 45 -6.51 -16.65 13.78
C TYR A 45 -4.99 -16.49 13.73
N LEU A 46 -4.48 -15.48 14.44
CA LEU A 46 -3.06 -15.40 14.78
C LEU A 46 -2.82 -16.28 16.00
N PHE A 47 -1.85 -17.19 15.93
CA PHE A 47 -1.44 -17.98 17.08
C PHE A 47 -0.01 -17.67 17.51
N ILE A 48 0.25 -17.92 18.79
CA ILE A 48 1.60 -17.99 19.35
C ILE A 48 1.89 -19.42 19.82
N GLY A 49 3.16 -19.80 19.85
CA GLY A 49 3.55 -21.14 20.28
C GLY A 49 5.03 -21.33 20.53
N GLY A 50 5.40 -22.55 20.91
CA GLY A 50 6.80 -22.97 21.06
C GLY A 50 7.44 -22.45 22.36
N VAL A 51 7.06 -23.07 23.47
CA VAL A 51 7.67 -22.83 24.80
C VAL A 51 9.10 -23.38 24.90
N GLN A 52 9.42 -24.40 24.10
CA GLN A 52 10.71 -25.08 24.20
C GLN A 52 11.84 -24.31 23.49
N ASN A 53 12.99 -24.16 24.14
CA ASN A 53 14.24 -23.70 23.51
C ASN A 53 14.55 -24.49 22.22
N TRP A 54 14.93 -23.77 21.15
CA TRP A 54 15.18 -24.36 19.83
C TRP A 54 16.19 -25.51 19.87
N ALA A 55 17.25 -25.40 20.68
CA ALA A 55 18.30 -26.43 20.78
C ALA A 55 17.79 -27.76 21.37
N ASN A 56 16.66 -27.72 22.09
CA ASN A 56 16.08 -28.89 22.73
C ASN A 56 14.95 -29.52 21.90
N VAL A 57 14.49 -28.85 20.84
CA VAL A 57 13.42 -29.39 19.98
C VAL A 57 13.89 -30.69 19.33
N ALA A 58 13.03 -31.70 19.30
CA ALA A 58 13.37 -32.99 18.74
C ALA A 58 13.73 -32.85 17.25
N GLY A 59 14.93 -33.29 16.88
CA GLY A 59 15.43 -33.15 15.50
C GLY A 59 16.05 -31.80 15.17
N ALA A 60 16.25 -30.91 16.16
CA ALA A 60 16.98 -29.65 15.98
C ALA A 60 18.40 -29.90 15.45
N ALA A 61 18.82 -29.07 14.50
CA ALA A 61 20.21 -29.06 14.05
C ALA A 61 21.10 -28.50 15.17
N ALA A 62 22.39 -28.88 15.17
CA ALA A 62 23.34 -28.43 16.20
C ALA A 62 23.54 -26.90 16.26
N ALA A 63 23.16 -26.18 15.19
CA ALA A 63 23.22 -24.72 15.11
C ALA A 63 21.95 -24.03 15.62
N ASP A 64 20.84 -24.76 15.76
CA ASP A 64 19.54 -24.19 16.11
C ASP A 64 19.54 -23.79 17.58
N THR A 65 19.29 -22.52 17.86
CA THR A 65 19.34 -21.94 19.21
C THR A 65 18.38 -20.76 19.33
N ASP A 66 18.16 -20.27 20.54
CA ASP A 66 17.34 -19.08 20.79
C ASP A 66 17.92 -17.79 20.19
N THR A 67 19.21 -17.78 19.82
CA THR A 67 19.84 -16.66 19.10
C THR A 67 19.95 -16.90 17.60
N VAL A 68 19.72 -18.14 17.13
CA VAL A 68 19.71 -18.54 15.73
C VAL A 68 18.50 -19.45 15.51
N PRO A 69 17.28 -18.88 15.40
CA PRO A 69 16.08 -19.67 15.19
C PRO A 69 16.16 -20.46 13.87
N PRO A 70 15.68 -21.71 13.83
CA PRO A 70 15.66 -22.51 12.62
C PRO A 70 14.70 -21.92 11.58
N THR A 71 15.00 -22.13 10.30
CA THR A 71 14.07 -21.77 9.22
C THR A 71 12.84 -22.68 9.29
N PRO A 72 11.60 -22.15 9.23
CA PRO A 72 10.40 -22.97 9.15
C PRO A 72 10.43 -23.92 7.94
N THR A 73 9.89 -25.13 8.11
CA THR A 73 9.86 -26.17 7.08
C THR A 73 8.42 -26.50 6.70
N ASP A 74 8.15 -26.53 5.39
CA ASP A 74 6.88 -26.97 4.82
C ASP A 74 6.93 -28.47 4.48
N ASP A 75 6.59 -29.28 5.47
CA ASP A 75 6.40 -30.71 5.31
C ASP A 75 5.13 -31.15 6.05
N VAL A 76 4.60 -32.32 5.69
CA VAL A 76 3.34 -32.83 6.25
C VAL A 76 3.40 -32.94 7.78
N SER A 77 4.55 -33.25 8.37
CA SER A 77 4.66 -33.34 9.82
C SER A 77 4.49 -31.98 10.48
N ASN A 78 5.07 -30.94 9.88
CA ASN A 78 5.05 -29.60 10.43
C ASN A 78 3.72 -28.88 10.16
N THR A 79 3.30 -28.81 8.90
CA THR A 79 2.11 -28.04 8.49
C THR A 79 0.82 -28.63 9.05
N TYR A 80 0.68 -29.95 9.11
CA TYR A 80 -0.53 -30.57 9.64
C TYR A 80 -0.50 -30.82 11.15
N TYR A 81 0.67 -31.01 11.78
CA TYR A 81 0.72 -31.52 13.15
C TYR A 81 1.58 -30.72 14.12
N ASN A 82 2.86 -30.48 13.84
CA ASN A 82 3.77 -29.96 14.86
C ASN A 82 3.43 -28.51 15.25
N HIS A 83 3.02 -27.67 14.30
CA HIS A 83 2.59 -26.30 14.63
C HIS A 83 1.38 -26.30 15.58
N TRP A 84 0.39 -27.17 15.33
CA TRP A 84 -0.76 -27.35 16.22
C TRP A 84 -0.36 -27.81 17.63
N LYS A 85 0.61 -28.72 17.75
CA LYS A 85 1.09 -29.20 19.06
C LYS A 85 1.83 -28.13 19.86
N ASP A 86 2.46 -27.18 19.17
CA ASP A 86 3.24 -26.11 19.78
C ASP A 86 2.41 -24.88 20.13
N MET A 87 1.18 -24.75 19.61
CA MET A 87 0.30 -23.62 19.87
C MET A 87 -0.02 -23.49 21.36
N ILE A 88 0.07 -22.28 21.87
CA ILE A 88 -0.29 -21.92 23.24
C ILE A 88 -1.64 -21.24 23.27
N ALA A 89 -1.84 -20.25 22.41
CA ALA A 89 -3.07 -19.47 22.33
C ALA A 89 -3.26 -18.95 20.90
N ALA A 90 -4.52 -18.66 20.56
CA ALA A 90 -4.91 -18.10 19.27
C ALA A 90 -5.90 -16.94 19.46
N LYS A 91 -5.71 -15.87 18.69
CA LYS A 91 -6.59 -14.69 18.67
C LYS A 91 -7.16 -14.49 17.27
N LYS A 92 -8.47 -14.28 17.19
CA LYS A 92 -9.17 -14.05 15.93
C LYS A 92 -8.68 -12.74 15.31
N VAL A 93 -8.35 -12.78 14.03
CA VAL A 93 -8.03 -11.61 13.22
C VAL A 93 -9.33 -11.08 12.64
N VAL A 94 -9.66 -9.82 12.92
CA VAL A 94 -10.82 -9.16 12.32
C VAL A 94 -10.38 -8.29 11.15
N SER A 95 -11.31 -7.93 10.25
CA SER A 95 -10.96 -7.13 9.07
C SER A 95 -10.34 -5.77 9.39
N THR A 96 -10.67 -5.17 10.53
CA THR A 96 -10.03 -3.91 10.97
C THR A 96 -8.56 -4.09 11.38
N ASP A 97 -8.08 -5.32 11.54
CA ASP A 97 -6.68 -5.68 11.78
C ASP A 97 -5.89 -5.86 10.49
N VAL A 98 -6.52 -5.73 9.32
CA VAL A 98 -5.91 -6.03 8.01
C VAL A 98 -5.95 -4.82 7.09
N THR A 99 -4.85 -4.53 6.42
CA THR A 99 -4.77 -3.42 5.45
C THR A 99 -3.84 -3.76 4.29
N HIS A 100 -4.06 -3.15 3.13
CA HIS A 100 -3.04 -3.15 2.08
C HIS A 100 -1.87 -2.26 2.52
N CYS A 101 -0.66 -2.62 2.12
CA CYS A 101 0.51 -1.83 2.46
C CYS A 101 1.50 -1.73 1.29
N ILE A 102 2.23 -0.63 1.30
CA ILE A 102 3.28 -0.30 0.32
C ILE A 102 4.58 0.00 1.05
N PRO A 103 5.74 -0.18 0.38
CA PRO A 103 7.03 0.25 0.94
C PRO A 103 7.00 1.71 1.38
N ARG A 104 7.63 2.01 2.51
CA ARG A 104 7.69 3.36 3.05
C ARG A 104 8.84 4.15 2.44
N TYR A 105 8.51 5.22 1.74
CA TYR A 105 9.48 6.22 1.30
C TYR A 105 9.13 7.56 1.95
N ASN A 106 9.99 8.07 2.83
CA ASN A 106 9.78 9.39 3.43
C ASN A 106 10.35 10.47 2.49
N TRP A 107 9.68 11.63 2.42
CA TRP A 107 10.26 12.79 1.78
C TRP A 107 11.48 13.27 2.58
N ALA A 108 12.55 13.65 1.87
CA ALA A 108 13.78 14.18 2.43
C ALA A 108 14.31 15.30 1.53
N ASN A 109 14.80 16.36 2.17
CA ASN A 109 15.40 17.49 1.46
C ASN A 109 16.63 17.05 0.67
N ASN A 110 16.84 17.64 -0.50
CA ASN A 110 17.95 17.35 -1.39
C ASN A 110 18.05 15.87 -1.79
N THR A 111 16.89 15.23 -2.03
CA THR A 111 16.77 13.83 -2.46
C THR A 111 16.08 13.71 -3.82
N PRO A 112 16.57 12.87 -4.73
CA PRO A 112 15.90 12.64 -6.02
C PRO A 112 14.75 11.65 -5.88
N TYR A 113 13.68 11.86 -6.64
CA TYR A 113 12.53 10.94 -6.73
C TYR A 113 12.22 10.61 -8.19
N PHE A 114 11.67 9.42 -8.42
CA PHE A 114 11.25 9.00 -9.75
C PHE A 114 9.92 9.65 -10.11
N ALA A 115 9.79 10.19 -11.31
CA ALA A 115 8.48 10.61 -11.81
C ALA A 115 7.70 9.41 -12.34
N TYR A 116 6.38 9.43 -12.17
CA TYR A 116 5.50 8.49 -12.84
C TYR A 116 5.72 8.52 -14.35
N ASP A 117 5.82 7.35 -15.00
CA ASP A 117 5.87 7.17 -16.45
C ASP A 117 5.08 5.93 -16.86
N ASN A 118 4.11 6.09 -17.77
CA ASN A 118 3.25 5.03 -18.26
C ASN A 118 3.97 4.01 -19.17
N THR A 119 5.16 4.35 -19.65
CA THR A 119 5.95 3.50 -20.56
C THR A 119 7.08 2.73 -19.85
N GLN A 120 7.40 3.10 -18.61
CA GLN A 120 8.54 2.56 -17.88
C GLN A 120 8.25 1.13 -17.37
N PRO A 121 9.09 0.14 -17.70
CA PRO A 121 8.98 -1.20 -17.12
C PRO A 121 9.28 -1.17 -15.62
N GLY A 122 8.50 -1.91 -14.83
CA GLY A 122 8.76 -2.07 -13.40
C GLY A 122 8.54 -0.82 -12.55
N MET A 123 7.64 0.09 -12.97
CA MET A 123 7.34 1.34 -12.24
C MET A 123 7.09 1.17 -10.74
N LEU A 124 6.40 0.10 -10.33
CA LEU A 124 6.08 -0.16 -8.92
C LEU A 124 7.29 -0.47 -8.05
N GLY A 125 8.47 -0.75 -8.64
CA GLY A 125 9.72 -0.91 -7.90
C GLY A 125 10.49 0.39 -7.68
N GLN A 126 9.98 1.54 -8.17
CA GLN A 126 10.65 2.84 -8.08
C GLN A 126 10.09 3.69 -6.94
N SER A 127 10.89 4.64 -6.44
CA SER A 127 10.45 5.63 -5.43
C SER A 127 9.72 6.81 -6.08
N PHE A 128 8.53 6.56 -6.62
CA PHE A 128 7.70 7.58 -7.30
C PHE A 128 6.60 8.18 -6.41
N TYR A 129 6.62 7.89 -5.12
CA TYR A 129 5.74 8.49 -4.11
C TYR A 129 6.51 8.72 -2.81
N VAL A 130 5.98 9.59 -1.96
CA VAL A 130 6.57 9.95 -0.66
C VAL A 130 5.52 10.12 0.41
N LEU A 131 5.91 9.82 1.66
CA LEU A 131 5.23 10.15 2.89
C LEU A 131 5.85 11.41 3.50
N THR A 132 5.03 12.39 3.86
CA THR A 132 5.47 13.56 4.63
C THR A 132 5.35 13.31 6.15
N ASP A 133 5.99 14.17 6.94
CA ASP A 133 5.80 14.29 8.39
C ASP A 133 4.34 14.52 8.81
N ASP A 134 3.55 15.19 7.97
CA ASP A 134 2.09 15.37 8.15
C ASP A 134 1.26 14.11 7.76
N TYR A 135 1.90 12.96 7.53
CA TYR A 135 1.26 11.72 7.08
C TYR A 135 0.50 11.79 5.75
N ASN A 136 0.81 12.80 4.93
CA ASN A 136 0.28 12.91 3.57
C ASN A 136 1.13 12.08 2.62
N VAL A 137 0.47 11.34 1.72
CA VAL A 137 1.11 10.57 0.66
C VAL A 137 0.95 11.31 -0.66
N TYR A 138 2.08 11.62 -1.30
CA TYR A 138 2.12 12.28 -2.59
C TYR A 138 2.76 11.39 -3.65
N LYS A 139 2.21 11.42 -4.85
CA LYS A 139 2.79 10.80 -6.04
C LYS A 139 3.58 11.84 -6.84
N CYS A 140 4.80 11.51 -7.25
CA CYS A 140 5.63 12.33 -8.12
C CYS A 140 5.17 12.15 -9.57
N LEU A 141 4.75 13.23 -10.22
CA LEU A 141 4.34 13.21 -11.62
C LEU A 141 5.40 13.81 -12.57
N ALA A 142 6.27 14.69 -12.05
CA ALA A 142 7.43 15.23 -12.77
C ALA A 142 8.59 15.50 -11.80
N ASN A 143 9.82 15.23 -12.23
CA ASN A 143 11.04 15.30 -11.40
C ASN A 143 12.12 16.27 -11.95
N ASN A 144 11.72 17.49 -12.34
CA ASN A 144 12.61 18.51 -12.91
C ASN A 144 13.34 18.10 -14.21
N ASN A 145 13.03 16.94 -14.80
CA ASN A 145 13.53 16.45 -16.09
C ASN A 145 15.07 16.41 -16.27
N SER A 146 15.84 16.59 -15.20
CA SER A 146 17.30 16.76 -15.21
C SER A 146 18.01 15.93 -14.13
N SER A 147 17.29 14.96 -13.54
CA SER A 147 17.75 14.18 -12.37
C SER A 147 18.12 15.06 -11.17
N GLY A 148 17.49 16.23 -11.06
CA GLY A 148 17.69 17.16 -9.94
C GLY A 148 17.04 16.66 -8.64
N ASN A 149 17.55 17.13 -7.51
CA ASN A 149 17.02 16.80 -6.20
C ASN A 149 15.81 17.67 -5.85
N SER A 150 14.81 17.10 -5.19
CA SER A 150 13.73 17.90 -4.59
C SER A 150 14.28 18.66 -3.39
N VAL A 151 14.04 19.96 -3.33
CA VAL A 151 14.46 20.85 -2.23
C VAL A 151 13.29 21.50 -1.50
N ALA A 152 12.07 21.31 -2.01
CA ALA A 152 10.85 21.79 -1.39
C ALA A 152 9.85 20.64 -1.17
N LYS A 153 9.43 20.46 0.09
CA LYS A 153 8.46 19.43 0.49
C LYS A 153 7.08 19.77 -0.09
N PRO A 154 6.34 18.81 -0.68
CA PRO A 154 4.95 19.05 -1.08
C PRO A 154 4.05 19.28 0.13
N THR A 155 3.10 20.21 -0.03
CA THR A 155 2.11 20.58 0.98
C THR A 155 0.74 20.75 0.32
N GLY A 156 -0.33 20.73 1.13
CA GLY A 156 -1.71 20.88 0.67
C GLY A 156 -2.39 19.55 0.33
N GLN A 157 -3.70 19.47 0.55
CA GLN A 157 -4.50 18.25 0.44
C GLN A 157 -5.58 18.37 -0.64
N THR A 158 -5.38 19.26 -1.62
CA THR A 158 -6.33 19.49 -2.71
C THR A 158 -6.09 18.53 -3.86
N THR A 159 -7.05 18.42 -4.78
CA THR A 159 -6.94 17.60 -6.01
C THR A 159 -6.00 18.19 -7.07
N ALA A 160 -5.61 19.46 -6.92
CA ALA A 160 -4.71 20.15 -7.84
C ALA A 160 -3.27 19.64 -7.73
N LEU A 161 -2.51 19.79 -8.81
CA LEU A 161 -1.08 19.54 -8.79
C LEU A 161 -0.36 20.55 -7.89
N VAL A 162 0.53 20.03 -7.07
CA VAL A 162 1.39 20.81 -6.18
C VAL A 162 2.75 20.98 -6.87
N THR A 163 3.21 22.22 -6.99
CA THR A 163 4.55 22.54 -7.50
C THR A 163 5.33 23.29 -6.40
N PRO A 164 6.02 22.57 -5.50
CA PRO A 164 6.67 23.18 -4.35
C PRO A 164 7.92 23.97 -4.76
N GLY A 165 8.02 25.21 -4.31
CA GLY A 165 9.20 26.04 -4.57
C GLY A 165 9.48 26.20 -6.07
N SER A 166 10.76 26.23 -6.44
CA SER A 166 11.22 26.40 -7.83
C SER A 166 12.09 25.23 -8.30
N ASP A 167 11.90 24.04 -7.71
CA ASP A 167 12.74 22.86 -7.98
C ASP A 167 12.26 22.02 -9.16
N GLY A 168 11.13 22.40 -9.79
CA GLY A 168 10.60 21.73 -10.98
C GLY A 168 9.86 20.41 -10.70
N TYR A 169 9.69 20.01 -9.43
CA TYR A 169 8.88 18.85 -9.09
C TYR A 169 7.39 19.18 -9.15
N LYS A 170 6.61 18.24 -9.69
CA LYS A 170 5.14 18.29 -9.65
C LYS A 170 4.62 17.05 -8.92
N TRP A 171 3.87 17.29 -7.86
CA TRP A 171 3.33 16.27 -6.97
C TRP A 171 1.80 16.27 -7.03
N LYS A 172 1.20 15.09 -6.86
CA LYS A 172 -0.24 14.95 -6.66
C LYS A 172 -0.50 14.35 -5.29
N TYR A 173 -1.36 14.99 -4.51
CA TYR A 173 -1.85 14.44 -3.25
C TYR A 173 -2.71 13.20 -3.55
N MET A 174 -2.45 12.10 -2.84
CA MET A 174 -3.16 10.84 -3.01
C MET A 174 -4.14 10.62 -1.86
N TYR A 175 -3.63 10.61 -0.63
CA TYR A 175 -4.41 10.42 0.60
C TYR A 175 -3.59 10.83 1.82
N THR A 176 -4.25 10.88 2.98
CA THR A 176 -3.61 11.07 4.29
C THR A 176 -3.81 9.81 5.13
N ILE A 177 -2.74 9.35 5.77
CA ILE A 177 -2.83 8.27 6.75
C ILE A 177 -3.34 8.87 8.07
N SER A 178 -4.51 8.42 8.52
CA SER A 178 -5.05 8.88 9.81
C SER A 178 -4.15 8.48 10.98
N ALA A 179 -4.15 9.25 12.07
CA ALA A 179 -3.33 8.96 13.25
C ALA A 179 -3.56 7.54 13.82
N ALA A 180 -4.81 7.07 13.79
CA ALA A 180 -5.16 5.70 14.20
C ALA A 180 -4.54 4.63 13.29
N SER A 181 -4.58 4.84 11.97
CA SER A 181 -3.95 3.94 10.99
C SER A 181 -2.43 4.01 11.08
N ALA A 182 -1.88 5.19 11.36
CA ALA A 182 -0.44 5.38 11.55
C ALA A 182 0.05 4.56 12.76
N LEU A 183 -0.63 4.68 13.91
CA LEU A 183 -0.30 3.91 15.10
C LEU A 183 -0.38 2.40 14.83
N LYS A 184 -1.45 1.95 14.16
CA LYS A 184 -1.70 0.53 13.91
C LYS A 184 -0.81 -0.07 12.83
N PHE A 185 -0.55 0.60 11.72
CA PHE A 185 0.00 -0.05 10.52
C PHE A 185 1.31 0.54 10.01
N VAL A 186 1.73 1.73 10.45
CA VAL A 186 3.03 2.25 10.00
C VAL A 186 4.15 1.47 10.69
N THR A 187 5.16 1.12 9.90
CA THR A 187 6.42 0.53 10.36
C THR A 187 7.59 1.32 9.78
N THR A 188 8.82 0.88 10.06
CA THR A 188 10.02 1.46 9.43
C THR A 188 10.00 1.28 7.91
N ASN A 189 9.43 0.16 7.42
CA ASN A 189 9.56 -0.26 6.02
C ASN A 189 8.25 -0.19 5.22
N TYR A 190 7.10 -0.10 5.88
CA TYR A 190 5.79 -0.14 5.24
C TYR A 190 4.83 0.91 5.80
N ILE A 191 3.94 1.39 4.93
CA ILE A 191 2.80 2.25 5.28
C ILE A 191 1.49 1.64 4.75
N PRO A 192 0.36 1.87 5.43
CA PRO A 192 -0.93 1.45 4.93
C PRO A 192 -1.33 2.23 3.67
N VAL A 193 -2.03 1.56 2.78
CA VAL A 193 -2.75 2.15 1.65
C VAL A 193 -4.16 1.57 1.65
N GLN A 194 -5.14 2.40 1.34
CA GLN A 194 -6.52 1.97 1.24
C GLN A 194 -7.19 2.67 0.07
N GLN A 195 -8.27 2.08 -0.41
CA GLN A 195 -9.25 2.72 -1.28
C GLN A 195 -10.54 2.85 -0.48
N ILE A 196 -11.24 3.98 -0.64
CA ILE A 196 -12.44 4.26 0.19
C ILE A 196 -13.68 3.55 -0.36
N ARG A 197 -13.68 3.28 -1.66
CA ARG A 197 -14.69 2.46 -2.32
C ARG A 197 -14.34 0.99 -2.15
N TYR A 198 -14.98 0.34 -1.18
CA TYR A 198 -14.98 -1.12 -1.09
C TYR A 198 -15.88 -1.75 -2.18
N ALA A 199 -16.88 -1.00 -2.65
CA ALA A 199 -17.70 -1.28 -3.83
C ALA A 199 -18.30 0.04 -4.37
N ASN A 200 -18.89 0.04 -5.57
CA ASN A 200 -19.50 1.22 -6.20
C ASN A 200 -20.62 1.89 -5.37
N VAL A 201 -21.06 1.28 -4.26
CA VAL A 201 -22.24 1.70 -3.46
C VAL A 201 -21.96 1.82 -1.96
N THR A 202 -20.82 1.32 -1.47
CA THR A 202 -20.48 1.31 -0.03
C THR A 202 -19.18 2.07 0.20
N MET A 203 -19.28 3.17 0.94
CA MET A 203 -18.15 4.05 1.26
C MET A 203 -17.65 3.76 2.68
N ALA A 204 -16.34 3.93 2.90
CA ALA A 204 -15.81 4.01 4.26
C ALA A 204 -16.50 5.14 5.06
N SER A 205 -16.49 5.03 6.38
CA SER A 205 -17.03 6.08 7.27
C SER A 205 -16.44 7.44 6.95
N ALA A 206 -17.26 8.49 7.02
CA ALA A 206 -16.87 9.84 6.64
C ALA A 206 -15.95 10.50 7.69
N THR A 207 -14.67 10.10 7.70
CA THR A 207 -13.60 10.86 8.37
C THR A 207 -13.11 11.99 7.47
N GLN A 208 -12.32 12.92 8.03
CA GLN A 208 -11.71 14.00 7.26
C GLN A 208 -10.79 13.45 6.17
N GLU A 209 -9.91 12.51 6.51
CA GLU A 209 -8.98 11.86 5.58
C GLU A 209 -9.73 11.11 4.48
N ASN A 210 -10.82 10.43 4.85
CA ASN A 210 -11.65 9.73 3.87
C ASN A 210 -12.36 10.70 2.92
N THR A 211 -12.76 11.87 3.40
CA THR A 211 -13.35 12.90 2.54
C THR A 211 -12.32 13.44 1.54
N LEU A 212 -11.10 13.72 1.99
CA LEU A 212 -10.02 14.23 1.14
C LEU A 212 -9.64 13.23 0.04
N GLN A 213 -9.46 11.96 0.40
CA GLN A 213 -9.17 10.92 -0.59
C GLN A 213 -10.34 10.70 -1.55
N ARG A 214 -11.60 10.78 -1.08
CA ARG A 214 -12.77 10.72 -1.97
C ARG A 214 -12.79 11.87 -2.99
N ASP A 215 -12.40 13.07 -2.60
CA ASP A 215 -12.31 14.20 -3.53
C ASP A 215 -11.27 13.93 -4.62
N VAL A 216 -10.13 13.33 -4.26
CA VAL A 216 -9.10 12.87 -5.21
C VAL A 216 -9.65 11.79 -6.15
N GLU A 217 -10.32 10.77 -5.61
CA GLU A 217 -10.89 9.66 -6.39
C GLU A 217 -11.99 10.12 -7.38
N ASN A 218 -12.75 11.17 -7.02
CA ASN A 218 -13.80 11.75 -7.87
C ASN A 218 -13.25 12.72 -8.92
N ALA A 219 -12.12 13.38 -8.64
CA ALA A 219 -11.46 14.28 -9.57
C ALA A 219 -10.51 13.55 -10.54
N ALA A 220 -10.28 12.26 -10.35
CA ALA A 220 -9.46 11.45 -11.26
C ALA A 220 -10.13 11.34 -12.64
N VAL A 221 -9.34 11.52 -13.69
CA VAL A 221 -9.81 11.50 -15.09
C VAL A 221 -9.02 10.46 -15.86
N ASP A 222 -9.75 9.48 -16.42
CA ASP A 222 -9.18 8.39 -17.21
C ASP A 222 -8.35 8.92 -18.39
N GLY A 223 -7.09 8.51 -18.48
CA GLY A 223 -6.19 8.85 -19.58
C GLY A 223 -5.96 10.36 -19.78
N ALA A 224 -6.07 11.17 -18.74
CA ALA A 224 -5.69 12.59 -18.83
C ALA A 224 -4.19 12.77 -19.09
N ILE A 225 -3.78 13.96 -19.56
CA ILE A 225 -2.38 14.33 -19.79
C ILE A 225 -2.10 15.64 -19.05
N ASN A 226 -1.76 15.51 -17.77
CA ASN A 226 -1.40 16.65 -16.95
C ASN A 226 0.09 17.04 -17.03
N ILE A 227 0.95 16.10 -17.43
CA ILE A 227 2.39 16.29 -17.51
C ILE A 227 2.86 16.02 -18.94
N TYR A 228 3.74 16.90 -19.41
CA TYR A 228 4.48 16.74 -20.65
C TYR A 228 5.96 16.77 -20.30
N ARG A 229 6.71 15.74 -20.69
CA ARG A 229 8.15 15.66 -20.47
C ARG A 229 8.86 16.12 -21.73
N LYS A 230 9.67 17.17 -21.64
CA LYS A 230 10.58 17.50 -22.72
C LYS A 230 11.73 16.49 -22.76
N THR A 231 12.09 16.02 -23.94
CA THR A 231 13.21 15.10 -24.18
C THR A 231 14.39 15.79 -24.89
N ALA A 232 14.14 16.90 -25.58
CA ALA A 232 15.15 17.80 -26.10
C ALA A 232 14.65 19.25 -26.03
N ASN A 233 15.55 20.19 -25.74
CA ASN A 233 15.21 21.62 -25.69
C ASN A 233 15.10 22.26 -27.09
N GLY A 234 15.66 21.61 -28.12
CA GLY A 234 15.91 22.23 -29.40
C GLY A 234 17.27 22.95 -29.47
N THR A 235 17.73 23.12 -30.69
CA THR A 235 18.86 23.95 -31.12
C THR A 235 18.63 25.41 -30.74
N VAL A 236 19.66 26.02 -30.14
CA VAL A 236 19.64 27.43 -29.73
C VAL A 236 20.57 28.25 -30.63
N GLY A 237 20.03 29.28 -31.28
CA GLY A 237 20.76 30.18 -32.19
C GLY A 237 20.94 29.65 -33.62
N GLY A 238 21.44 30.50 -34.52
CA GLY A 238 21.58 30.19 -35.95
C GLY A 238 20.34 30.54 -36.78
N LEU A 239 20.15 29.88 -37.93
CA LEU A 239 18.97 30.06 -38.80
C LEU A 239 17.87 29.00 -38.55
N GLU A 240 18.06 28.12 -37.57
CA GLU A 240 17.31 26.85 -37.41
C GLU A 240 16.65 26.70 -36.03
N TYR A 241 16.56 27.76 -35.21
CA TYR A 241 16.12 27.67 -33.82
C TYR A 241 14.63 28.00 -33.60
N LEU A 242 14.05 27.42 -32.54
CA LEU A 242 12.70 27.78 -32.10
C LEU A 242 12.60 29.22 -31.61
N ILE A 243 11.72 30.01 -32.22
CA ILE A 243 11.50 31.41 -31.85
C ILE A 243 10.56 31.49 -30.64
N PHE A 244 11.07 32.13 -29.58
CA PHE A 244 10.31 32.57 -28.42
C PHE A 244 10.36 34.10 -28.32
N GLU A 245 9.19 34.74 -28.23
CA GLU A 245 9.09 36.20 -28.08
C GLU A 245 8.21 36.51 -26.87
N THR A 246 8.67 37.39 -25.99
CA THR A 246 7.88 37.86 -24.85
C THR A 246 8.00 39.37 -24.76
N ASN A 247 6.87 40.06 -24.88
CA ASN A 247 6.84 41.52 -24.83
C ASN A 247 5.45 42.04 -24.44
N THR A 248 5.26 43.35 -24.54
CA THR A 248 3.96 43.99 -24.41
C THR A 248 3.46 44.48 -25.78
N LEU A 249 2.15 44.46 -25.98
CA LEU A 249 1.53 44.95 -27.23
C LEU A 249 1.77 46.44 -27.41
N ASP A 250 2.04 46.84 -28.66
CA ASP A 250 2.43 48.19 -29.10
C ASP A 250 3.74 48.74 -28.50
N ASN A 251 4.60 47.92 -27.91
CA ASN A 251 5.82 48.41 -27.28
C ASN A 251 6.78 49.10 -28.29
N GLY A 252 7.20 50.31 -27.95
CA GLY A 252 8.06 51.14 -28.79
C GLY A 252 7.38 51.80 -30.00
N PHE A 253 6.04 51.78 -30.06
CA PHE A 253 5.28 52.58 -31.03
C PHE A 253 4.71 53.85 -30.38
N GLY A 254 4.66 54.95 -31.15
CA GLY A 254 4.16 56.26 -30.69
C GLY A 254 2.64 56.45 -30.71
N GLY A 255 1.86 55.41 -31.04
CA GLY A 255 0.40 55.47 -31.09
C GLY A 255 -0.20 54.07 -31.03
N ALA A 256 -1.44 53.94 -30.55
CA ALA A 256 -2.11 52.64 -30.37
C ALA A 256 -2.51 52.00 -31.71
N TYR A 257 -2.42 50.67 -31.80
CA TYR A 257 -3.04 49.90 -32.88
C TYR A 257 -4.46 49.48 -32.49
N ALA A 258 -5.35 49.38 -33.46
CA ALA A 258 -6.71 48.88 -33.24
C ALA A 258 -6.69 47.34 -33.20
N HIS A 259 -6.33 46.78 -32.05
CA HIS A 259 -6.35 45.34 -31.81
C HIS A 259 -7.76 44.77 -31.96
N THR A 260 -7.86 43.56 -32.50
CA THR A 260 -9.12 42.83 -32.68
C THR A 260 -9.01 41.45 -32.02
N THR A 261 -10.08 40.67 -32.04
CA THR A 261 -10.08 39.31 -31.49
C THR A 261 -9.22 38.31 -32.29
N THR A 262 -8.70 38.70 -33.47
CA THR A 262 -7.88 37.84 -34.34
C THR A 262 -6.61 38.53 -34.84
N SER A 263 -6.33 39.77 -34.44
CA SER A 263 -5.09 40.45 -34.81
C SER A 263 -4.64 41.48 -33.79
N CYS A 264 -3.33 41.57 -33.61
CA CYS A 264 -2.70 42.55 -32.74
C CYS A 264 -1.34 43.00 -33.31
N ARG A 265 -0.91 44.21 -32.95
CA ARG A 265 0.46 44.67 -33.21
C ARG A 265 1.32 44.41 -31.98
N ILE A 266 2.46 43.74 -32.20
CA ILE A 266 3.37 43.34 -31.13
C ILE A 266 4.33 44.49 -30.75
N HIS A 267 5.64 44.37 -30.94
CA HIS A 267 6.60 45.42 -30.58
C HIS A 267 7.41 45.89 -31.80
N SER A 268 7.91 47.11 -31.72
CA SER A 268 8.63 47.80 -32.80
C SER A 268 9.92 47.09 -33.24
N THR A 269 10.53 46.32 -32.34
CA THR A 269 11.76 45.54 -32.58
C THR A 269 11.51 44.09 -32.96
N ALA A 270 10.26 43.69 -33.20
CA ALA A 270 9.93 42.34 -33.66
C ALA A 270 10.56 42.06 -35.04
N ALA A 271 10.60 40.78 -35.41
CA ALA A 271 11.34 40.28 -36.56
C ALA A 271 11.19 41.12 -37.85
N ALA A 272 12.28 41.25 -38.61
CA ALA A 272 12.32 42.07 -39.82
C ALA A 272 11.85 41.35 -41.09
N THR A 273 11.42 40.10 -40.97
CA THR A 273 11.01 39.25 -42.10
C THR A 273 9.54 38.90 -41.97
N ASP A 274 8.80 39.00 -43.08
CA ASP A 274 7.40 38.58 -43.13
C ASP A 274 7.26 37.10 -42.77
N ASP A 275 6.11 36.75 -42.21
CA ASP A 275 5.66 35.38 -41.97
C ASP A 275 6.49 34.53 -40.99
N VAL A 276 7.54 35.07 -40.38
CA VAL A 276 8.46 34.28 -39.54
C VAL A 276 7.77 33.54 -38.38
N TYR A 277 6.69 34.12 -37.84
CA TYR A 277 5.94 33.55 -36.72
C TYR A 277 4.81 32.59 -37.14
N ILE A 278 4.56 32.38 -38.45
CA ILE A 278 3.48 31.51 -38.92
C ILE A 278 3.63 30.09 -38.36
N GLY A 279 2.53 29.53 -37.84
CA GLY A 279 2.50 28.19 -37.27
C GLY A 279 2.93 28.10 -35.80
N SER A 280 3.53 29.17 -35.24
CA SER A 280 3.68 29.35 -33.80
C SER A 280 2.38 29.83 -33.16
N ASP A 281 2.24 29.69 -31.84
CA ASP A 281 1.09 30.21 -31.11
C ASP A 281 1.45 31.53 -30.43
N ILE A 282 0.50 32.48 -30.41
CA ILE A 282 0.52 33.64 -29.52
C ILE A 282 -0.39 33.36 -28.32
N PHE A 283 0.08 33.69 -27.12
CA PHE A 283 -0.66 33.56 -25.86
C PHE A 283 -0.58 34.85 -25.05
N PHE A 284 -1.71 35.36 -24.59
CA PHE A 284 -1.77 36.56 -23.76
C PHE A 284 -1.62 36.20 -22.28
N THR A 285 -0.64 36.81 -21.61
CA THR A 285 -0.30 36.57 -20.20
C THR A 285 -0.83 37.65 -19.26
N SER A 286 -1.53 38.65 -19.79
CA SER A 286 -2.27 39.64 -18.99
C SER A 286 -3.41 40.25 -19.82
N GLY A 287 -4.26 41.03 -19.14
CA GLY A 287 -5.29 41.84 -19.80
C GLY A 287 -6.56 41.08 -20.12
N ASN A 288 -7.39 41.63 -21.00
CA ASN A 288 -8.74 41.10 -21.27
C ASN A 288 -8.74 39.75 -22.00
N ALA A 289 -7.63 39.41 -22.65
CA ALA A 289 -7.43 38.14 -23.35
C ALA A 289 -6.55 37.16 -22.54
N GLU A 290 -6.23 37.47 -21.28
CA GLU A 290 -5.37 36.64 -20.43
C GLU A 290 -5.84 35.18 -20.41
N GLY A 291 -4.89 34.25 -20.60
CA GLY A 291 -5.18 32.83 -20.64
C GLY A 291 -5.62 32.31 -22.01
N GLN A 292 -5.74 33.19 -23.01
CA GLN A 292 -6.20 32.85 -24.36
C GLN A 292 -5.11 33.12 -25.41
N GLY A 293 -5.35 32.62 -26.62
CA GLY A 293 -4.40 32.69 -27.71
C GLY A 293 -4.87 31.95 -28.96
N GLY A 294 -3.99 31.87 -29.95
CA GLY A 294 -4.25 31.14 -31.18
C GLY A 294 -2.98 30.92 -31.99
N THR A 295 -3.09 30.07 -33.01
CA THR A 295 -2.01 29.83 -33.96
C THR A 295 -1.93 30.99 -34.93
N ILE A 296 -0.73 31.52 -35.12
CA ILE A 296 -0.42 32.62 -36.02
C ILE A 296 -0.54 32.14 -37.46
N THR A 297 -1.36 32.84 -38.23
CA THR A 297 -1.62 32.55 -39.65
C THR A 297 -0.98 33.55 -40.60
N ASP A 298 -0.57 34.73 -40.11
CA ASP A 298 0.06 35.79 -40.90
C ASP A 298 0.88 36.73 -40.00
N TYR A 299 2.00 37.25 -40.52
CA TYR A 299 2.80 38.28 -39.89
C TYR A 299 3.35 39.28 -40.90
N VAL A 300 2.95 40.55 -40.76
CA VAL A 300 3.41 41.63 -41.63
C VAL A 300 4.52 42.42 -40.94
N GLN A 301 5.75 42.29 -41.42
CA GLN A 301 6.94 42.90 -40.82
C GLN A 301 6.90 44.44 -40.87
N SER A 302 6.25 45.03 -41.87
CA SER A 302 6.20 46.49 -42.01
C SER A 302 5.33 47.15 -40.94
N THR A 303 4.26 46.48 -40.52
CA THR A 303 3.32 46.97 -39.49
C THR A 303 3.52 46.29 -38.14
N LYS A 304 4.31 45.21 -38.08
CA LYS A 304 4.49 44.32 -36.92
C LYS A 304 3.17 43.72 -36.41
N VAL A 305 2.21 43.53 -37.31
CA VAL A 305 0.89 42.97 -37.01
C VAL A 305 0.90 41.46 -37.22
N ILE A 306 0.36 40.74 -36.25
CA ILE A 306 0.10 39.30 -36.30
C ILE A 306 -1.39 39.08 -36.50
N THR A 307 -1.76 38.13 -37.34
CA THR A 307 -3.11 37.55 -37.42
C THR A 307 -3.08 36.12 -36.90
N PHE A 308 -4.07 35.72 -36.10
CA PHE A 308 -4.12 34.40 -35.48
C PHE A 308 -5.55 33.82 -35.43
N ALA A 309 -5.65 32.51 -35.28
CA ALA A 309 -6.90 31.78 -35.11
C ALA A 309 -6.75 30.63 -34.08
N PRO A 310 -7.80 30.29 -33.30
CA PRO A 310 -9.13 30.90 -33.30
C PRO A 310 -9.15 32.30 -32.67
N ALA A 311 -10.28 32.99 -32.79
CA ALA A 311 -10.48 34.29 -32.17
C ALA A 311 -10.52 34.19 -30.64
N VAL A 312 -9.85 35.11 -29.95
CA VAL A 312 -10.01 35.28 -28.50
C VAL A 312 -11.38 35.91 -28.16
N SER A 313 -11.86 35.72 -26.94
CA SER A 313 -13.20 36.17 -26.53
C SER A 313 -13.35 37.69 -26.53
N THR A 314 -12.26 38.40 -26.24
CA THR A 314 -12.20 39.86 -26.15
C THR A 314 -10.89 40.32 -26.78
N ALA A 315 -10.92 41.42 -27.54
CA ALA A 315 -9.70 41.97 -28.13
C ALA A 315 -8.70 42.36 -27.01
N PRO A 316 -7.41 42.04 -27.17
CA PRO A 316 -6.38 42.50 -26.25
C PRO A 316 -6.20 44.02 -26.39
N ALA A 317 -5.59 44.65 -25.41
CA ALA A 317 -5.36 46.09 -25.37
C ALA A 317 -3.88 46.44 -25.49
N GLN A 318 -3.59 47.70 -25.83
CA GLN A 318 -2.24 48.24 -25.77
C GLN A 318 -1.65 48.03 -24.37
N GLY A 319 -0.40 47.55 -24.32
CA GLY A 319 0.31 47.28 -23.08
C GLY A 319 0.06 45.89 -22.47
N ASP A 320 -0.87 45.10 -23.00
CA ASP A 320 -1.05 43.71 -22.55
C ASP A 320 0.20 42.87 -22.87
N ASN A 321 0.57 41.99 -21.95
CA ASN A 321 1.69 41.08 -22.10
C ASN A 321 1.30 39.89 -22.98
N PHE A 322 2.23 39.46 -23.82
CA PHE A 322 2.06 38.26 -24.63
C PHE A 322 3.34 37.43 -24.68
N GLN A 323 3.18 36.18 -25.09
CA GLN A 323 4.26 35.27 -25.43
C GLN A 323 3.96 34.61 -26.78
N ILE A 324 4.92 34.61 -27.69
CA ILE A 324 4.92 33.76 -28.89
C ILE A 324 5.86 32.59 -28.61
N ALA A 325 5.38 31.39 -28.88
CA ALA A 325 6.16 30.17 -28.73
C ALA A 325 5.75 29.14 -29.80
N PRO A 326 6.57 28.12 -30.06
CA PRO A 326 6.19 27.02 -30.95
C PRO A 326 4.86 26.39 -30.51
N ARG A 327 4.01 26.06 -31.49
CA ARG A 327 2.74 25.38 -31.24
C ARG A 327 3.01 23.95 -30.83
N LEU A 328 2.33 23.51 -29.77
CA LEU A 328 2.34 22.11 -29.36
C LEU A 328 1.03 21.45 -29.80
N GLN A 329 1.12 20.52 -30.73
CA GLN A 329 -0.02 19.73 -31.18
C GLN A 329 -0.02 18.37 -30.48
N VAL A 330 -1.03 18.14 -29.64
CA VAL A 330 -1.29 16.82 -29.06
C VAL A 330 -2.09 15.99 -30.04
N LEU A 331 -1.57 14.83 -30.43
CA LEU A 331 -2.21 13.86 -31.32
C LEU A 331 -2.40 12.56 -30.54
N GLY A 332 -3.55 11.92 -30.66
CA GLY A 332 -3.84 10.69 -29.93
C GLY A 332 -5.27 10.20 -30.16
N ASP A 333 -5.68 9.21 -29.36
CA ASP A 333 -7.02 8.61 -29.38
C ASP A 333 -7.99 9.22 -28.36
N GLY A 334 -7.50 10.08 -27.45
CA GLY A 334 -8.32 10.84 -26.52
C GLY A 334 -8.82 12.18 -27.10
N SER A 335 -9.35 13.04 -26.23
CA SER A 335 -9.89 14.34 -26.63
C SER A 335 -9.58 15.46 -25.64
N GLY A 336 -9.57 16.71 -26.13
CA GLY A 336 -9.54 17.91 -25.29
C GLY A 336 -8.24 18.22 -24.54
N ALA A 337 -7.12 17.57 -24.88
CA ALA A 337 -5.83 17.91 -24.30
C ALA A 337 -5.27 19.15 -25.02
N ASN A 338 -4.74 20.09 -24.25
CA ASN A 338 -4.16 21.31 -24.76
C ASN A 338 -2.98 21.74 -23.88
N CYS A 339 -1.91 22.21 -24.51
CA CYS A 339 -0.70 22.65 -23.83
C CYS A 339 -0.02 23.77 -24.63
N ARG A 340 0.89 24.49 -23.98
CA ARG A 340 1.71 25.51 -24.62
C ARG A 340 3.18 25.34 -24.28
N ALA A 341 4.03 25.67 -25.23
CA ALA A 341 5.47 25.72 -25.03
C ALA A 341 5.85 26.94 -24.17
N ASN A 342 6.86 26.77 -23.34
CA ASN A 342 7.53 27.86 -22.64
C ASN A 342 9.05 27.73 -22.87
N GLY A 343 9.73 28.84 -23.05
CA GLY A 343 11.13 28.82 -23.46
C GLY A 343 11.72 30.20 -23.67
N THR A 344 12.98 30.22 -24.09
CA THR A 344 13.67 31.45 -24.50
C THR A 344 14.57 31.15 -25.68
N ASN A 345 14.91 32.17 -26.48
CA ASN A 345 15.86 32.01 -27.59
C ASN A 345 17.27 31.59 -27.13
N ALA A 346 17.60 31.73 -25.84
CA ALA A 346 18.88 31.32 -25.26
C ALA A 346 18.92 29.86 -24.79
N THR A 347 17.76 29.27 -24.50
CA THR A 347 17.65 27.95 -23.85
C THR A 347 16.75 26.97 -24.59
N GLY A 348 16.08 27.42 -25.65
CA GLY A 348 15.05 26.66 -26.35
C GLY A 348 13.82 26.41 -25.45
N LEU A 349 13.15 25.28 -25.68
CA LEU A 349 12.03 24.79 -24.89
C LEU A 349 12.47 24.47 -23.45
N THR A 350 11.99 25.25 -22.49
CA THR A 350 12.32 25.08 -21.06
C THR A 350 11.27 24.28 -20.32
N ASP A 351 9.99 24.51 -20.59
CA ASP A 351 8.87 23.85 -19.93
C ASP A 351 7.67 23.73 -20.89
N ILE A 352 6.73 22.86 -20.54
CA ILE A 352 5.46 22.71 -21.23
C ILE A 352 4.35 22.90 -20.21
N ILE A 353 3.51 23.89 -20.47
CA ILE A 353 2.44 24.28 -19.57
C ILE A 353 1.14 23.66 -20.06
N THR A 354 0.54 22.81 -19.23
CA THR A 354 -0.78 22.22 -19.49
C THR A 354 -1.86 23.29 -19.39
N ILE A 355 -2.66 23.43 -20.44
CA ILE A 355 -3.85 24.30 -20.47
C ILE A 355 -5.09 23.48 -20.15
N ALA A 356 -5.21 22.29 -20.74
CA ALA A 356 -6.26 21.32 -20.48
C ALA A 356 -5.67 19.92 -20.54
N ALA A 357 -5.97 19.08 -19.54
CA ALA A 357 -5.42 17.73 -19.49
C ALA A 357 -6.09 16.78 -20.51
N GLY A 358 -7.32 17.09 -20.95
CA GLY A 358 -8.13 16.20 -21.76
C GLY A 358 -8.52 14.91 -21.03
N SER A 359 -9.02 13.94 -21.79
CA SER A 359 -9.42 12.63 -21.27
C SER A 359 -9.40 11.54 -22.34
N GLY A 360 -9.35 10.29 -21.90
CA GLY A 360 -9.50 9.09 -22.72
C GLY A 360 -8.29 8.72 -23.58
N TYR A 361 -7.12 9.31 -23.35
CA TYR A 361 -5.92 8.94 -24.10
C TYR A 361 -5.39 7.59 -23.63
N THR A 362 -5.15 6.68 -24.57
CA THR A 362 -4.34 5.46 -24.37
C THR A 362 -3.05 5.50 -25.19
N ASN A 363 -3.03 6.35 -26.22
CA ASN A 363 -1.86 6.69 -27.01
C ASN A 363 -1.88 8.20 -27.31
N ALA A 364 -0.75 8.87 -27.06
CA ALA A 364 -0.59 10.26 -27.38
C ALA A 364 0.85 10.58 -27.79
N THR A 365 0.99 11.52 -28.70
CA THR A 365 2.25 12.11 -29.16
C THR A 365 2.13 13.63 -29.17
N VAL A 366 3.25 14.33 -28.98
CA VAL A 366 3.28 15.79 -29.07
C VAL A 366 4.21 16.19 -30.21
N SER A 367 3.67 16.94 -31.17
CA SER A 367 4.47 17.56 -32.22
C SER A 367 4.75 19.01 -31.87
N VAL A 368 6.02 19.40 -31.94
CA VAL A 368 6.46 20.80 -31.82
C VAL A 368 6.43 21.40 -33.23
N LEU A 369 5.60 22.41 -33.43
CA LEU A 369 5.33 22.99 -34.74
C LEU A 369 5.63 24.49 -34.73
N ALA A 370 6.23 24.98 -35.81
CA ALA A 370 6.50 26.39 -36.06
C ALA A 370 6.71 26.60 -37.57
N ASN A 371 7.16 27.78 -37.98
CA ASN A 371 7.42 28.04 -39.39
C ASN A 371 8.58 27.17 -39.92
N SER A 372 8.24 26.15 -40.71
CA SER A 372 9.21 25.21 -41.30
C SER A 372 10.31 25.84 -42.18
N SER A 373 10.12 27.06 -42.68
CA SER A 373 11.14 27.77 -43.47
C SER A 373 12.20 28.47 -42.61
N TRP A 374 11.94 28.63 -41.31
CA TRP A 374 12.78 29.41 -40.39
C TRP A 374 13.12 28.65 -39.10
N ASN A 375 12.65 27.41 -38.98
CA ASN A 375 12.61 26.70 -37.72
C ASN A 375 12.58 25.18 -37.97
N THR A 376 13.76 24.61 -38.22
CA THR A 376 13.99 23.19 -38.52
C THR A 376 14.40 22.39 -37.28
N ASP A 377 13.98 22.87 -36.11
CA ASP A 377 14.49 22.46 -34.81
C ASP A 377 14.09 21.02 -34.39
N ASP A 378 14.89 20.40 -33.51
CA ASP A 378 14.80 19.03 -33.00
C ASP A 378 14.19 18.93 -31.59
N ALA A 379 13.52 19.98 -31.10
CA ALA A 379 12.84 19.94 -29.82
C ALA A 379 11.76 18.85 -29.79
N THR A 380 11.74 18.07 -28.71
CA THR A 380 10.86 16.91 -28.58
C THR A 380 10.22 16.87 -27.20
N ALA A 381 8.98 16.39 -27.18
CA ALA A 381 8.18 16.24 -25.98
C ALA A 381 7.37 14.95 -26.00
N VAL A 382 7.20 14.35 -24.83
CA VAL A 382 6.43 13.12 -24.63
C VAL A 382 5.33 13.40 -23.60
N PRO A 383 4.06 13.11 -23.93
CA PRO A 383 2.98 13.22 -22.97
C PRO A 383 3.06 12.08 -21.95
N ALA A 384 2.84 12.38 -20.67
CA ALA A 384 2.66 11.39 -19.63
C ALA A 384 1.17 11.06 -19.52
N ILE A 385 0.77 9.89 -20.03
CA ILE A 385 -0.63 9.46 -19.99
C ILE A 385 -0.94 8.94 -18.59
N GLU A 386 -1.98 9.47 -17.96
CA GLU A 386 -2.43 9.00 -16.66
C GLU A 386 -2.93 7.54 -16.71
N PRO A 387 -2.83 6.77 -15.60
CA PRO A 387 -3.33 5.41 -15.57
C PRO A 387 -4.84 5.35 -15.81
N LYS A 388 -5.34 4.15 -16.08
CA LYS A 388 -6.78 3.92 -16.22
C LYS A 388 -7.53 4.38 -14.97
N GLY A 389 -8.58 5.17 -15.14
CA GLY A 389 -9.34 5.85 -14.07
C GLY A 389 -8.76 7.20 -13.64
N GLY A 390 -7.52 7.51 -14.01
CA GLY A 390 -6.79 8.73 -13.63
C GLY A 390 -6.00 8.59 -12.33
N HIS A 391 -5.05 9.49 -12.09
CA HIS A 391 -4.26 9.47 -10.87
C HIS A 391 -5.13 9.65 -9.63
N GLY A 392 -5.01 8.75 -8.65
CA GLY A 392 -5.71 8.80 -7.38
C GLY A 392 -7.07 8.10 -7.37
N PHE A 393 -7.52 7.53 -8.49
CA PHE A 393 -8.77 6.76 -8.56
C PHE A 393 -8.73 5.50 -7.68
N ASP A 394 -7.58 4.82 -7.65
CA ASP A 394 -7.33 3.62 -6.85
C ASP A 394 -5.88 3.66 -6.36
N ALA A 395 -5.66 4.34 -5.23
CA ALA A 395 -4.33 4.50 -4.65
C ALA A 395 -3.69 3.15 -4.29
N THR A 396 -4.49 2.16 -3.88
CA THR A 396 -4.03 0.81 -3.55
C THR A 396 -3.38 0.16 -4.76
N GLU A 397 -4.04 0.16 -5.91
CA GLU A 397 -3.48 -0.42 -7.12
C GLU A 397 -2.34 0.42 -7.69
N GLU A 398 -2.52 1.74 -7.73
CA GLU A 398 -1.63 2.67 -8.41
C GLU A 398 -0.25 2.80 -7.72
N LEU A 399 -0.21 2.67 -6.39
CA LEU A 399 1.03 2.71 -5.61
C LEU A 399 1.62 1.32 -5.34
N GLY A 400 0.98 0.25 -5.81
CA GLY A 400 1.48 -1.11 -5.64
C GLY A 400 1.21 -1.73 -4.28
N GLY A 401 0.01 -1.50 -3.72
CA GLY A 401 -0.49 -2.08 -2.47
C GLY A 401 -0.81 -3.58 -2.54
N TYR A 402 0.01 -4.36 -3.24
CA TYR A 402 -0.13 -5.82 -3.37
C TYR A 402 0.43 -6.60 -2.18
N ASN A 403 0.93 -5.92 -1.16
CA ASN A 403 1.27 -6.56 0.11
C ASN A 403 0.11 -6.34 1.10
N VAL A 404 -0.18 -7.34 1.92
CA VAL A 404 -1.21 -7.25 2.97
C VAL A 404 -0.54 -7.29 4.32
N MET A 405 -0.85 -6.32 5.16
CA MET A 405 -0.40 -6.26 6.55
C MET A 405 -1.53 -6.70 7.47
N VAL A 406 -1.23 -7.67 8.34
CA VAL A 406 -2.08 -8.08 9.45
C VAL A 406 -1.44 -7.56 10.73
N ASN A 407 -2.16 -6.74 11.50
CA ASN A 407 -1.71 -6.28 12.82
C ASN A 407 -2.69 -6.74 13.91
N VAL A 408 -2.26 -7.74 14.69
CA VAL A 408 -2.99 -8.18 15.88
C VAL A 408 -2.28 -7.64 17.11
N ARG A 409 -3.05 -6.93 17.93
CA ARG A 409 -2.60 -6.42 19.22
C ARG A 409 -2.89 -7.43 20.31
N LEU A 410 -1.88 -7.80 21.10
CA LEU A 410 -2.01 -8.63 22.29
C LEU A 410 -1.91 -7.72 23.51
N GLU A 411 -2.93 -7.71 24.37
CA GLU A 411 -3.01 -6.81 25.52
C GLU A 411 -3.01 -7.57 26.84
N ASN A 412 -2.07 -7.25 27.74
CA ASN A 412 -1.98 -7.88 29.05
C ASN A 412 -1.90 -9.43 28.92
N ASP A 413 -2.58 -10.17 29.80
CA ASP A 413 -2.70 -11.62 29.75
C ASP A 413 -3.94 -12.13 28.95
N GLU A 414 -4.74 -11.23 28.37
CA GLU A 414 -5.99 -11.54 27.66
C GLU A 414 -6.90 -12.54 28.42
N SER A 415 -7.16 -12.27 29.70
CA SER A 415 -7.93 -13.15 30.61
C SER A 415 -7.19 -14.42 31.04
N GLY A 416 -5.85 -14.37 31.04
CA GLY A 416 -4.98 -15.49 31.39
C GLY A 416 -4.70 -16.45 30.23
N GLU A 417 -5.20 -16.14 29.03
CA GLU A 417 -5.11 -16.99 27.86
C GLU A 417 -3.71 -16.94 27.24
N PHE A 418 -3.17 -15.74 27.13
CA PHE A 418 -1.79 -15.57 26.68
C PHE A 418 -0.86 -15.60 27.88
N THR A 419 0.06 -16.56 27.89
CA THR A 419 0.99 -16.71 29.01
C THR A 419 1.91 -15.49 29.14
N VAL A 420 2.09 -15.02 30.37
CA VAL A 420 3.09 -14.02 30.78
C VAL A 420 4.12 -14.62 31.73
N ALA A 421 3.96 -15.89 32.09
CA ALA A 421 4.86 -16.61 32.99
C ALA A 421 5.96 -17.37 32.23
N ASN A 422 5.84 -17.47 30.91
CA ASN A 422 6.79 -18.16 30.04
C ASN A 422 7.03 -17.40 28.74
N ASP A 423 8.05 -17.82 27.99
CA ASP A 423 8.37 -17.31 26.68
C ASP A 423 7.72 -18.13 25.55
N PHE A 424 7.67 -17.54 24.36
CA PHE A 424 7.23 -18.20 23.13
C PHE A 424 8.17 -17.86 21.98
N ARG A 425 8.19 -18.71 20.93
CA ARG A 425 9.15 -18.63 19.82
C ARG A 425 8.52 -18.72 18.44
N LYS A 426 7.22 -19.02 18.36
CA LYS A 426 6.48 -19.16 17.11
C LYS A 426 5.32 -18.17 17.06
N ILE A 427 5.13 -17.57 15.90
CA ILE A 427 3.95 -16.80 15.53
C ILE A 427 3.44 -17.39 14.22
N GLY A 428 2.13 -17.54 14.06
CA GLY A 428 1.59 -17.99 12.78
C GLY A 428 0.15 -17.58 12.55
N LEU A 429 -0.34 -17.92 11.35
CA LEU A 429 -1.70 -17.63 10.90
C LEU A 429 -2.39 -18.95 10.53
N ILE A 430 -3.60 -19.15 11.04
CA ILE A 430 -4.45 -20.31 10.75
C ILE A 430 -5.72 -19.83 10.07
N SER A 431 -6.20 -20.57 9.09
CA SER A 431 -7.51 -20.39 8.48
C SER A 431 -8.46 -21.54 8.81
N HIS A 432 -9.71 -21.18 9.06
CA HIS A 432 -10.87 -22.06 9.25
C HIS A 432 -10.69 -23.18 10.29
N PRO A 433 -10.14 -22.93 11.50
CA PRO A 433 -10.15 -23.95 12.54
C PRO A 433 -11.58 -24.24 13.00
N ASN A 434 -11.87 -25.49 13.37
CA ASN A 434 -13.11 -25.85 14.05
C ASN A 434 -13.02 -25.55 15.55
N SER A 435 -14.17 -25.31 16.18
CA SER A 435 -14.30 -25.29 17.63
C SER A 435 -14.07 -26.69 18.22
N ALA A 436 -13.41 -26.77 19.37
CA ALA A 436 -13.26 -28.02 20.11
C ALA A 436 -14.31 -28.17 21.20
N ASN A 437 -14.67 -29.42 21.51
CA ASN A 437 -15.27 -29.71 22.81
C ASN A 437 -14.16 -29.76 23.87
N THR A 438 -14.11 -28.73 24.71
CA THR A 438 -13.08 -28.58 25.74
C THR A 438 -13.19 -29.62 26.85
N THR A 439 -14.32 -30.31 27.03
CA THR A 439 -14.52 -31.26 28.15
C THR A 439 -14.37 -32.73 27.76
N SER A 440 -14.65 -33.10 26.50
CA SER A 440 -14.62 -34.51 26.07
C SER A 440 -13.82 -34.78 24.79
N GLY A 441 -13.14 -33.78 24.24
CA GLY A 441 -12.31 -33.90 23.04
C GLY A 441 -13.08 -34.26 21.76
N ALA A 442 -14.41 -34.37 21.84
CA ALA A 442 -15.28 -34.62 20.71
C ALA A 442 -15.11 -33.52 19.65
N ASP A 443 -15.09 -33.93 18.39
CA ASP A 443 -15.09 -32.98 17.29
C ASP A 443 -16.47 -32.34 17.18
N LEU A 444 -16.51 -31.02 17.17
CA LEU A 444 -17.76 -30.30 16.99
C LEU A 444 -18.09 -30.12 15.51
N ASN A 445 -17.14 -30.29 14.57
CA ASN A 445 -17.32 -29.99 13.13
C ASN A 445 -18.00 -28.63 12.88
N VAL A 446 -17.81 -27.67 13.79
CA VAL A 446 -18.40 -26.33 13.76
C VAL A 446 -17.25 -25.34 13.64
N PRO A 447 -17.25 -24.43 12.66
CA PRO A 447 -16.22 -23.39 12.53
C PRO A 447 -16.06 -22.58 13.82
N ALA A 448 -14.82 -22.23 14.16
CA ALA A 448 -14.54 -21.43 15.35
C ALA A 448 -14.86 -19.95 15.13
N THR A 449 -15.70 -19.39 16.00
CA THR A 449 -16.09 -17.97 15.97
C THR A 449 -15.60 -17.19 17.21
N ILE A 450 -14.90 -17.84 18.14
CA ILE A 450 -14.36 -17.25 19.37
C ILE A 450 -13.34 -16.15 19.06
N SER A 451 -13.26 -15.11 19.89
CA SER A 451 -12.28 -14.04 19.71
C SER A 451 -10.88 -14.42 20.20
N LEU A 452 -10.82 -15.29 21.20
CA LEU A 452 -9.62 -15.77 21.88
C LEU A 452 -9.82 -17.25 22.20
N GLY A 453 -8.77 -18.06 22.07
CA GLY A 453 -8.83 -19.48 22.43
C GLY A 453 -7.52 -20.01 23.02
N ASP A 454 -7.64 -20.79 24.10
CA ASP A 454 -6.55 -21.57 24.70
C ASP A 454 -6.22 -22.75 23.81
N GLN A 455 -4.96 -22.90 23.43
CA GLN A 455 -4.49 -24.07 22.72
C GLN A 455 -3.71 -25.03 23.62
N ALA A 456 -3.46 -24.67 24.87
CA ALA A 456 -2.90 -25.57 25.85
C ALA A 456 -3.95 -26.54 26.42
N LEU A 457 -3.49 -27.73 26.80
CA LEU A 457 -4.24 -28.64 27.65
C LEU A 457 -4.25 -28.09 29.07
N ARG A 458 -5.44 -27.86 29.62
CA ARG A 458 -5.62 -27.32 30.97
C ARG A 458 -5.91 -28.44 31.93
N ILE A 459 -5.12 -28.55 33.00
CA ILE A 459 -5.33 -29.52 34.08
C ILE A 459 -5.54 -28.77 35.38
N THR A 460 -6.68 -28.99 36.01
CA THR A 460 -6.91 -28.56 37.40
C THR A 460 -6.27 -29.58 38.34
N VAL A 461 -5.42 -29.12 39.24
CA VAL A 461 -4.68 -29.95 40.19
C VAL A 461 -5.33 -29.86 41.57
N GLN A 462 -5.73 -30.98 42.16
CA GLN A 462 -6.47 -31.00 43.44
C GLN A 462 -5.58 -30.97 44.67
N SER A 463 -4.43 -31.62 44.58
CA SER A 463 -3.48 -31.74 45.67
C SER A 463 -2.09 -31.58 45.09
N PHE A 464 -1.28 -30.77 45.76
CA PHE A 464 0.07 -30.47 45.33
C PHE A 464 0.99 -30.53 46.55
N SER A 465 2.07 -31.30 46.43
CA SER A 465 3.14 -31.37 47.41
C SER A 465 4.48 -31.32 46.68
N GLY A 466 5.33 -30.33 46.99
CA GLY A 466 6.63 -30.16 46.34
C GLY A 466 6.87 -28.76 45.78
N ALA A 467 7.79 -28.66 44.82
CA ALA A 467 8.15 -27.41 44.13
C ALA A 467 7.22 -27.15 42.93
N ALA A 468 6.94 -25.86 42.67
CA ALA A 468 6.02 -25.43 41.61
C ALA A 468 6.43 -26.00 40.23
N TYR A 469 5.45 -26.16 39.34
CA TYR A 469 5.73 -26.54 37.95
C TYR A 469 6.49 -25.40 37.27
N ALA A 470 7.77 -25.65 36.97
CA ALA A 470 8.59 -24.70 36.22
C ALA A 470 8.18 -24.68 34.75
N ALA A 471 8.28 -23.50 34.13
CA ALA A 471 8.17 -23.33 32.68
C ALA A 471 9.04 -24.36 31.93
N ASP A 472 8.55 -24.83 30.79
CA ASP A 472 9.19 -25.77 29.84
C ASP A 472 9.45 -27.19 30.36
N ALA A 473 9.21 -27.42 31.65
CA ALA A 473 9.41 -28.71 32.27
C ALA A 473 8.47 -29.76 31.66
N VAL A 474 8.94 -31.00 31.54
CA VAL A 474 8.12 -32.11 31.07
C VAL A 474 7.34 -32.70 32.24
N VAL A 475 6.03 -32.74 32.10
CA VAL A 475 5.09 -33.39 33.02
C VAL A 475 4.67 -34.73 32.42
N THR A 476 4.66 -35.78 33.23
CA THR A 476 4.24 -37.14 32.85
C THR A 476 3.11 -37.63 33.74
N GLY A 477 2.03 -38.12 33.14
CA GLY A 477 0.93 -38.79 33.83
C GLY A 477 1.32 -40.21 34.24
N ALA A 478 1.22 -40.53 35.52
CA ALA A 478 1.66 -41.82 36.05
C ALA A 478 0.80 -42.99 35.56
N GLN A 479 -0.48 -42.75 35.28
CA GLN A 479 -1.39 -43.78 34.78
C GLN A 479 -1.38 -43.79 33.26
N SER A 480 -1.64 -42.65 32.62
CA SER A 480 -1.71 -42.55 31.17
C SER A 480 -0.38 -42.81 30.47
N GLY A 481 0.74 -42.45 31.13
CA GLY A 481 2.06 -42.34 30.50
C GLY A 481 2.17 -41.15 29.53
N ALA A 482 1.14 -40.29 29.48
CA ALA A 482 1.14 -39.12 28.62
C ALA A 482 2.17 -38.10 29.10
N THR A 483 2.80 -37.39 28.17
CA THR A 483 3.74 -36.31 28.48
C THR A 483 3.27 -35.00 27.89
N GLY A 484 3.56 -33.89 28.56
CA GLY A 484 3.34 -32.52 28.06
C GLY A 484 4.38 -31.57 28.64
N ARG A 485 4.55 -30.39 28.02
CA ARG A 485 5.43 -29.33 28.53
C ARG A 485 4.64 -28.22 29.18
N VAL A 486 5.14 -27.73 30.31
CA VAL A 486 4.51 -26.63 31.04
C VAL A 486 4.57 -25.33 30.25
N VAL A 487 3.40 -24.79 29.93
CA VAL A 487 3.24 -23.38 29.51
C VAL A 487 3.32 -22.52 30.75
N ASP A 488 2.40 -22.70 31.69
CA ASP A 488 2.39 -22.00 32.97
C ASP A 488 1.65 -22.78 34.06
N TRP A 489 1.85 -22.32 35.30
CA TRP A 489 1.22 -22.85 36.49
C TRP A 489 0.85 -21.72 37.43
N THR A 490 -0.42 -21.69 37.82
CA THR A 490 -0.93 -20.73 38.79
C THR A 490 -1.39 -21.45 40.04
N SER A 491 -0.59 -21.41 41.10
CA SER A 491 -0.88 -22.14 42.35
C SER A 491 -2.15 -21.67 43.05
N GLY A 492 -2.58 -20.42 42.86
CA GLY A 492 -3.82 -19.88 43.45
C GLY A 492 -5.11 -20.42 42.82
N THR A 493 -5.09 -20.72 41.52
CA THR A 493 -6.23 -21.29 40.78
C THR A 493 -6.10 -22.80 40.57
N SER A 494 -4.94 -23.36 40.94
CA SER A 494 -4.55 -24.75 40.72
C SER A 494 -4.65 -25.19 39.25
N LYS A 495 -4.44 -24.26 38.31
CA LYS A 495 -4.46 -24.51 36.88
C LYS A 495 -3.05 -24.68 36.34
N LEU A 496 -2.81 -25.84 35.72
CA LEU A 496 -1.61 -26.19 34.98
C LEU A 496 -1.93 -26.21 33.49
N ARG A 497 -1.18 -25.48 32.67
CA ARG A 497 -1.34 -25.50 31.21
C ARG A 497 -0.18 -26.20 30.55
N LEU A 498 -0.48 -27.13 29.64
CA LEU A 498 0.49 -27.97 28.97
C LEU A 498 0.38 -27.90 27.43
N THR A 499 1.50 -27.87 26.73
CA THR A 499 1.58 -28.01 25.26
C THR A 499 2.42 -29.22 24.87
N GLN A 500 2.59 -29.48 23.58
CA GLN A 500 3.39 -30.59 23.05
C GLN A 500 2.97 -31.96 23.61
N ILE A 501 1.65 -32.17 23.71
CA ILE A 501 1.09 -33.37 24.31
C ILE A 501 1.43 -34.60 23.47
N THR A 502 2.01 -35.61 24.13
CA THR A 502 2.28 -36.93 23.55
C THR A 502 1.57 -37.98 24.38
N LYS A 503 0.85 -38.89 23.71
CA LYS A 503 0.11 -39.97 24.38
C LYS A 503 1.07 -41.04 24.89
N GLY A 504 0.76 -41.60 26.05
CA GLY A 504 1.45 -42.77 26.58
C GLY A 504 0.93 -44.07 25.98
N SER A 505 1.48 -45.19 26.45
CA SER A 505 1.13 -46.52 25.96
C SER A 505 -0.06 -47.18 26.68
N ASN A 506 -0.73 -46.47 27.61
CA ASN A 506 -1.86 -47.03 28.35
C ASN A 506 -3.06 -47.27 27.42
N THR A 507 -3.74 -48.40 27.56
CA THR A 507 -4.92 -48.79 26.75
C THR A 507 -6.22 -48.16 27.25
N THR A 508 -6.24 -47.56 28.43
CA THR A 508 -7.40 -46.90 29.01
C THR A 508 -7.57 -45.50 28.45
N ASN A 509 -8.82 -45.15 28.14
CA ASN A 509 -9.18 -43.84 27.61
C ASN A 509 -8.87 -42.71 28.60
N GLY A 510 -8.29 -41.62 28.09
CA GLY A 510 -8.13 -40.38 28.82
C GLY A 510 -9.32 -39.43 28.63
N TRP A 511 -9.07 -38.16 28.95
CA TRP A 511 -10.05 -37.07 28.89
C TRP A 511 -10.71 -36.88 27.50
N ASP A 512 -9.97 -37.17 26.42
CA ASP A 512 -10.42 -37.07 25.02
C ASP A 512 -11.02 -38.38 24.50
N SER A 513 -11.41 -39.29 25.40
CA SER A 513 -11.88 -40.65 25.08
C SER A 513 -10.89 -41.49 24.26
N THR A 514 -9.60 -41.10 24.21
CA THR A 514 -8.58 -41.85 23.47
C THR A 514 -7.62 -42.55 24.44
N PRO A 515 -7.21 -43.80 24.15
CA PRO A 515 -6.18 -44.48 24.93
C PRO A 515 -4.88 -43.69 25.05
N GLY A 516 -4.29 -43.70 26.24
CA GLY A 516 -2.96 -43.13 26.50
C GLY A 516 -2.95 -41.61 26.67
N SER A 517 -4.08 -40.92 26.54
CA SER A 517 -4.23 -39.51 26.90
C SER A 517 -4.28 -39.33 28.42
N PHE A 518 -3.97 -38.12 28.90
CA PHE A 518 -4.07 -37.78 30.33
C PHE A 518 -5.45 -38.14 30.91
N GLN A 519 -5.48 -38.59 32.15
CA GLN A 519 -6.65 -39.08 32.87
C GLN A 519 -6.94 -38.21 34.09
N ALA A 520 -8.22 -38.02 34.40
CA ALA A 520 -8.65 -37.37 35.64
C ALA A 520 -8.27 -38.24 36.85
N ASN A 521 -7.92 -37.60 37.97
CA ASN A 521 -7.45 -38.25 39.20
C ASN A 521 -6.16 -39.06 39.05
N GLU A 522 -5.34 -38.77 38.04
CA GLU A 522 -4.02 -39.37 37.92
C GLU A 522 -2.94 -38.51 38.58
N ALA A 523 -1.87 -39.17 39.06
CA ALA A 523 -0.71 -38.48 39.59
C ALA A 523 0.15 -37.92 38.44
N LEU A 524 0.46 -36.64 38.50
CA LEU A 524 1.38 -35.95 37.61
C LEU A 524 2.78 -35.90 38.23
N THR A 525 3.78 -36.24 37.43
CA THR A 525 5.20 -36.20 37.83
C THR A 525 5.98 -35.26 36.92
N ILE A 526 6.99 -34.57 37.47
CA ILE A 526 7.87 -33.70 36.70
C ILE A 526 9.22 -34.40 36.55
N ALA A 527 9.79 -34.40 35.35
CA ALA A 527 11.13 -34.93 35.13
C ALA A 527 12.15 -34.23 36.05
N GLY A 528 12.74 -34.97 37.00
CA GLY A 528 13.75 -34.45 37.94
C GLY A 528 13.22 -33.93 39.29
N ALA A 529 11.91 -33.97 39.56
CA ALA A 529 11.35 -33.59 40.86
C ALA A 529 10.38 -34.68 41.41
N GLY A 530 10.42 -34.91 42.72
CA GLY A 530 9.56 -35.88 43.42
C GLY A 530 8.10 -35.45 43.63
N THR A 531 7.61 -34.52 42.80
CA THR A 531 6.24 -33.97 42.92
C THR A 531 5.25 -34.99 42.36
N THR A 532 4.29 -35.42 43.19
CA THR A 532 3.07 -36.13 42.76
C THR A 532 1.88 -35.25 43.06
N ALA A 533 1.18 -34.79 42.03
CA ALA A 533 -0.04 -34.01 42.16
C ALA A 533 -1.21 -34.73 41.48
N ASN A 534 -2.38 -34.81 42.11
CA ASN A 534 -3.53 -35.49 41.50
C ASN A 534 -4.36 -34.51 40.66
N SER A 535 -4.66 -34.85 39.41
CA SER A 535 -5.55 -34.07 38.55
C SER A 535 -7.02 -34.19 38.99
N SER A 536 -7.89 -33.20 38.74
CA SER A 536 -9.36 -33.33 38.85
C SER A 536 -10.00 -33.29 37.49
N VAL A 537 -9.88 -32.14 36.84
CA VAL A 537 -10.55 -31.82 35.60
C VAL A 537 -9.46 -31.57 34.58
N ILE A 538 -9.61 -32.18 33.42
CA ILE A 538 -8.76 -31.94 32.27
C ILE A 538 -9.66 -31.35 31.20
N GLU A 539 -9.27 -30.19 30.70
CA GLU A 539 -9.95 -29.47 29.63
C GLU A 539 -9.01 -29.36 28.43
N GLY A 540 -9.48 -29.77 27.27
CA GLY A 540 -8.78 -29.63 26.00
C GLY A 540 -8.63 -28.18 25.52
N PRO A 541 -7.93 -27.98 24.40
CA PRO A 541 -7.87 -26.69 23.71
C PRO A 541 -9.26 -26.24 23.23
N ASP A 542 -9.42 -24.94 22.97
CA ASP A 542 -10.66 -24.31 22.50
C ASP A 542 -10.86 -24.44 20.98
N LEU A 543 -9.76 -24.56 20.23
CA LEU A 543 -9.80 -24.89 18.80
C LEU A 543 -9.48 -26.37 18.64
N LYS A 544 -10.15 -27.03 17.69
CA LYS A 544 -9.97 -28.46 17.43
C LYS A 544 -8.63 -28.65 16.71
N PRO A 545 -7.67 -29.38 17.30
CA PRO A 545 -6.39 -29.61 16.66
C PRO A 545 -6.56 -30.24 15.27
N TYR A 546 -5.77 -29.77 14.31
CA TYR A 546 -5.66 -30.33 12.96
C TYR A 546 -6.88 -30.15 12.04
N THR A 547 -7.77 -29.19 12.33
CA THR A 547 -8.99 -28.95 11.51
C THR A 547 -8.94 -27.70 10.63
N GLY A 548 -7.93 -26.86 10.79
CA GLY A 548 -7.69 -25.68 9.96
C GLY A 548 -6.32 -25.74 9.29
N ASP A 549 -6.11 -24.85 8.32
CA ASP A 549 -4.90 -24.78 7.52
C ASP A 549 -3.92 -23.75 8.10
N ILE A 550 -2.66 -24.15 8.24
CA ILE A 550 -1.58 -23.24 8.64
C ILE A 550 -1.11 -22.48 7.40
N LEU A 551 -1.42 -21.18 7.35
CA LEU A 551 -1.08 -20.33 6.21
C LEU A 551 0.29 -19.68 6.34
N TYR A 552 0.74 -19.43 7.57
CA TYR A 552 2.00 -18.77 7.85
C TYR A 552 2.58 -19.23 9.18
N VAL A 553 3.89 -19.38 9.25
CA VAL A 553 4.64 -19.56 10.50
C VAL A 553 5.97 -18.81 10.42
N GLU A 554 6.30 -18.13 11.51
CA GLU A 554 7.58 -17.50 11.76
C GLU A 554 8.21 -18.10 13.02
N ASN A 555 9.46 -18.51 12.90
CA ASN A 555 10.30 -18.89 14.04
C ASN A 555 11.12 -17.68 14.47
N ARG A 556 11.18 -17.42 15.78
CA ARG A 556 11.85 -16.25 16.36
C ARG A 556 12.67 -16.63 17.59
N SER A 557 13.51 -15.70 18.02
CA SER A 557 14.10 -15.73 19.36
C SER A 557 13.00 -15.63 20.43
N PRO A 558 13.24 -16.13 21.66
CA PRO A 558 12.23 -16.15 22.72
C PRO A 558 11.71 -14.75 23.04
N ILE A 559 10.39 -14.65 23.17
CA ILE A 559 9.68 -13.44 23.58
C ILE A 559 8.98 -13.73 24.91
N SER A 560 9.34 -13.00 25.95
CA SER A 560 8.64 -13.02 27.25
C SER A 560 7.75 -11.79 27.37
N ARG A 561 6.54 -11.97 27.91
CA ARG A 561 5.55 -10.91 28.07
C ARG A 561 5.39 -10.54 29.55
N ALA A 562 5.05 -9.28 29.83
CA ALA A 562 4.58 -8.85 31.15
C ALA A 562 3.06 -8.66 31.16
N SER A 563 2.44 -8.76 32.35
CA SER A 563 0.98 -8.66 32.52
C SER A 563 0.40 -7.29 32.20
N ASP A 564 1.22 -6.24 32.18
CA ASP A 564 0.86 -4.86 31.84
C ASP A 564 1.36 -4.45 30.44
N GLN A 565 1.95 -5.38 29.70
CA GLN A 565 2.54 -5.13 28.41
C GLN A 565 1.49 -5.20 27.28
N ILE A 566 1.66 -4.31 26.31
CA ILE A 566 0.95 -4.32 25.04
C ILE A 566 1.97 -4.67 23.95
N GLU A 567 1.62 -5.60 23.08
CA GLU A 567 2.44 -6.00 21.94
C GLU A 567 1.63 -5.95 20.65
N ASP A 568 2.20 -5.36 19.61
CA ASP A 568 1.65 -5.38 18.26
C ASP A 568 2.42 -6.38 17.40
N VAL A 569 1.72 -7.41 16.90
CA VAL A 569 2.27 -8.38 15.97
C VAL A 569 1.87 -7.99 14.55
N LYS A 570 2.82 -7.42 13.81
CA LYS A 570 2.63 -6.99 12.42
C LYS A 570 3.25 -8.00 11.46
N LEU A 571 2.40 -8.73 10.75
CA LEU A 571 2.76 -9.67 9.68
C LEU A 571 2.59 -9.00 8.32
N ILE A 572 3.56 -9.12 7.42
CA ILE A 572 3.48 -8.64 6.04
C ILE A 572 3.51 -9.83 5.09
N ILE A 573 2.46 -9.99 4.31
CA ILE A 573 2.31 -11.02 3.28
C ILE A 573 2.53 -10.36 1.93
N ASN A 574 3.51 -10.87 1.16
CA ASN A 574 3.85 -10.36 -0.16
C ASN A 574 3.29 -11.30 -1.24
N PHE A 575 2.67 -10.73 -2.28
CA PHE A 575 2.07 -11.47 -3.40
C PHE A 575 2.82 -11.29 -4.72
#